data_AF-A0A7Y5DMQ1-F1
#
_entry.id   AF-A0A7Y5DMQ1-F1
#
_cell.length_a   1.000
_cell.length_b   1.000
_cell.length_c   1.000
_cell.angle_alpha   90.00
_cell.angle_beta   90.00
_cell.angle_gamma   90.00
#
_symmetry.space_group_name_H-M   'P 1'
#
loop_
_entity.id
_entity.type
_entity.pdbx_description
1 polymer ?
#
loop_
_entity_poly.entity_id
_entity_poly.type
_entity_poly.pdbx_seq_one_letter_code
_entity_poly.pdbx_strand_id
1 'polypeptide(L)' 'KGADKANVVAVRLFDDFRGQGVPEGQKSLAVEVTLQPGEKSYDEAELKAIAERITTAAAKLGAVLRG' A
#
# COMPACT_ATOMS: atom_id res chain seq x y z
N LYS A 1 3.99 -12.73 5.53
CA LYS A 1 2.65 -12.50 6.15
C LYS A 1 2.01 -11.30 5.44
N GLY A 2 0.74 -11.39 5.00
CA GLY A 2 0.07 -10.35 4.21
C GLY A 2 -0.45 -9.18 5.06
N ALA A 3 -0.58 -7.99 4.46
CA ALA A 3 -0.89 -6.74 5.16
C ALA A 3 -2.30 -6.70 5.78
N ASP A 4 -3.32 -7.03 4.98
CA ASP A 4 -4.71 -7.19 5.42
C ASP A 4 -5.39 -8.14 4.42
N LYS A 5 -5.74 -9.35 4.85
CA LYS A 5 -6.36 -10.36 3.97
C LYS A 5 -7.89 -10.35 4.01
N ALA A 6 -8.47 -9.59 4.93
CA ALA A 6 -9.92 -9.53 5.10
C ALA A 6 -10.54 -8.52 4.13
N ASN A 7 -9.83 -7.39 3.92
CA ASN A 7 -10.34 -6.27 3.14
C ASN A 7 -9.72 -6.16 1.74
N VAL A 8 -8.46 -6.57 1.58
CA VAL A 8 -7.76 -6.44 0.30
C VAL A 8 -8.11 -7.62 -0.61
N VAL A 9 -8.76 -7.33 -1.74
CA VAL A 9 -9.14 -8.33 -2.73
C VAL A 9 -8.20 -8.36 -3.94
N ALA A 10 -7.51 -7.26 -4.22
CA ALA A 10 -6.53 -7.19 -5.29
C ALA A 10 -5.43 -6.19 -4.97
N VAL A 11 -4.23 -6.46 -5.50
CA VAL A 11 -3.07 -5.57 -5.45
C VAL A 11 -2.42 -5.58 -6.83
N ARG A 12 -2.15 -4.39 -7.38
CA ARG A 12 -1.54 -4.25 -8.70
C ARG A 12 -0.42 -3.22 -8.65
N LEU A 13 0.68 -3.51 -9.33
CA LEU A 13 1.73 -2.53 -9.60
C LEU A 13 1.36 -1.79 -10.88
N PHE A 14 1.28 -0.47 -10.83
CA PHE A 14 0.92 0.33 -12.00
C PHE A 14 2.07 1.21 -12.51
N ASP A 15 3.09 1.47 -11.68
CA ASP A 15 4.26 2.25 -12.10
C ASP A 15 5.56 1.76 -11.43
N ASP A 16 6.66 1.78 -12.20
CA ASP A 16 8.03 1.55 -11.75
C ASP A 16 8.86 2.77 -12.16
N PHE A 17 9.00 3.69 -11.21
CA PHE A 17 9.66 4.96 -11.42
C PHE A 17 11.07 4.95 -10.82
N ARG A 18 12.06 5.32 -11.64
CA ARG A 18 13.49 5.39 -11.26
C ARG A 18 14.13 6.75 -11.57
N GLY A 19 13.30 7.78 -11.71
CA GLY A 19 13.73 9.12 -12.08
C GLY A 19 14.06 10.04 -10.88
N GLN A 20 14.13 11.33 -11.16
CA GLN A 20 14.50 12.37 -10.20
C GLN A 20 13.65 12.30 -8.91
N GLY A 21 14.32 12.35 -7.75
CA GLY A 21 13.70 12.23 -6.43
C GLY A 21 13.59 10.80 -5.88
N VAL A 22 14.05 9.78 -6.63
CA VAL A 22 14.33 8.45 -6.08
C VAL A 22 15.81 8.36 -5.70
N PRO A 23 16.17 7.99 -4.46
CA PRO A 23 17.56 7.81 -4.07
C PRO A 23 18.27 6.77 -4.97
N GLU A 24 19.56 6.97 -5.17
CA GLU A 24 20.38 6.02 -5.94
C GLU A 24 20.32 4.62 -5.29
N GLY A 25 20.15 3.59 -6.12
CA GLY A 25 19.93 2.21 -5.66
C GLY A 25 18.51 1.90 -5.18
N GLN A 26 17.60 2.87 -5.21
CA GLN A 26 16.17 2.64 -4.93
C GLN A 26 15.33 2.75 -6.21
N LYS A 27 14.11 2.19 -6.15
CA LYS A 27 13.06 2.35 -7.16
C LYS A 27 11.75 2.68 -6.46
N SER A 28 10.97 3.57 -7.06
CA SER A 28 9.66 3.95 -6.57
C SER A 28 8.63 3.08 -7.27
N LEU A 29 7.94 2.24 -6.51
CA LEU A 29 6.90 1.35 -7.02
C LEU A 29 5.54 1.89 -6.58
N ALA A 30 4.69 2.23 -7.55
CA ALA A 30 3.35 2.69 -7.27
C ALA A 30 2.38 1.50 -7.30
N VAL A 31 1.74 1.25 -6.15
CA VAL A 31 0.88 0.08 -5.94
C VAL A 31 -0.55 0.55 -5.72
N GLU A 32 -1.47 -0.01 -6.51
CA GLU A 32 -2.90 0.12 -6.31
C GLU A 32 -3.41 -1.06 -5.49
N VAL A 33 -4.24 -0.77 -4.48
CA VAL A 33 -4.86 -1.77 -3.61
C VAL A 33 -6.36 -1.62 -3.71
N THR A 34 -7.04 -2.68 -4.13
CA THR A 34 -8.51 -2.71 -4.18
C THR A 34 -9.05 -3.28 -2.88
N LEU A 35 -9.93 -2.52 -2.23
CA LEU A 35 -10.62 -2.90 -1.01
C LEU A 35 -12.06 -3.28 -1.32
N GLN A 36 -12.56 -4.33 -0.68
CA GLN A 36 -13.96 -4.75 -0.79
C GLN A 36 -14.61 -4.67 0.59
N PRO A 37 -15.50 -3.69 0.83
CA PRO A 37 -16.29 -3.66 2.06
C PRO A 37 -17.22 -4.87 2.09
N GLY A 38 -17.40 -5.44 3.29
CA GLY A 38 -18.35 -6.50 3.57
C GLY A 38 -19.75 -5.94 3.77
N GLU A 39 -20.29 -6.06 4.97
CA GLU A 39 -21.66 -5.62 5.30
C GLU A 39 -21.83 -4.10 5.35
N LYS A 40 -20.75 -3.33 5.54
CA LYS A 40 -20.78 -1.88 5.66
C LYS A 40 -19.65 -1.26 4.85
N SER A 41 -19.95 -0.11 4.25
CA SER A 41 -18.93 0.76 3.64
C SER A 41 -17.91 1.19 4.69
N TYR A 42 -16.66 1.33 4.26
CA TYR A 42 -15.60 1.81 5.13
C TYR A 42 -15.85 3.26 5.54
N ASP A 43 -15.60 3.56 6.81
CA ASP A 43 -15.41 4.92 7.26
C ASP A 43 -13.94 5.38 7.07
N GLU A 44 -13.69 6.65 7.34
CA GLU A 44 -12.35 7.25 7.18
C GLU A 44 -11.31 6.61 8.12
N ALA A 45 -11.72 6.22 9.33
CA ALA A 45 -10.83 5.61 10.32
C ALA A 45 -10.44 4.19 9.88
N GLU A 46 -11.38 3.42 9.33
CA GLU A 46 -11.14 2.09 8.78
C GLU A 46 -10.20 2.14 7.57
N LEU A 47 -10.45 3.07 6.63
CA LEU A 47 -9.56 3.27 5.48
C LEU A 47 -8.14 3.63 5.93
N LYS A 48 -8.00 4.54 6.90
CA LYS A 48 -6.71 4.91 7.46
C LYS A 48 -6.01 3.73 8.12
N ALA A 49 -6.73 2.93 8.91
CA ALA A 49 -6.17 1.74 9.56
C ALA A 49 -5.73 0.67 8.56
N ILE A 50 -6.45 0.48 7.45
CA ILE A 50 -6.04 -0.41 6.37
C ILE A 50 -4.76 0.12 5.70
N ALA A 51 -4.72 1.41 5.36
CA ALA A 51 -3.54 2.04 4.77
C ALA A 51 -2.30 1.90 5.68
N GLU A 52 -2.44 2.16 6.99
CA GLU A 52 -1.37 1.99 7.98
C GLU A 52 -0.88 0.54 8.08
N ARG A 53 -1.77 -0.45 8.01
CA ARG A 53 -1.39 -1.87 7.98
C ARG A 53 -0.57 -2.21 6.73
N ILE A 54 -0.96 -1.66 5.57
CA ILE A 54 -0.25 -1.85 4.30
C ILE A 54 1.14 -1.22 4.36
N THR A 55 1.25 0.04 4.79
CA THR A 55 2.52 0.75 4.86
C THR A 55 3.44 0.16 5.92
N THR A 56 2.91 -0.26 7.06
CA THR A 56 3.69 -0.97 8.10
C THR A 56 4.22 -2.31 7.60
N ALA A 57 3.43 -3.06 6.82
CA ALA A 57 3.89 -4.31 6.22
C ALA A 57 4.98 -4.07 5.17
N ALA A 58 4.85 -3.01 4.36
CA ALA A 58 5.86 -2.61 3.39
C ALA A 58 7.16 -2.15 4.08
N ALA A 59 7.06 -1.39 5.17
CA ALA A 59 8.21 -0.95 5.96
C ALA A 59 9.01 -2.11 6.55
N LYS A 60 8.33 -3.20 6.96
CA LYS A 60 8.99 -4.45 7.40
C LYS A 60 9.81 -5.13 6.28
N LEU A 61 9.58 -4.77 5.03
CA LEU A 61 10.33 -5.23 3.86
C LEU A 61 11.36 -4.21 3.37
N GLY A 62 11.57 -3.12 4.11
CA GLY A 62 12.52 -2.06 3.78
C GLY A 62 11.99 -1.00 2.82
N ALA A 63 10.68 -1.01 2.50
CA ALA A 63 10.07 0.05 1.70
C ALA A 63 9.75 1.29 2.55
N VAL A 64 9.81 2.48 1.95
CA VAL A 64 9.44 3.74 2.59
C VAL A 64 8.30 4.36 1.80
N LEU A 65 7.26 4.83 2.50
CA LEU A 65 6.16 5.54 1.85
C LEU A 65 6.68 6.86 1.27
N ARG A 66 6.44 7.08 -0.02
CA ARG A 66 6.68 8.35 -0.69
C ARG A 66 5.36 9.13 -0.67
N GLY A 67 5.31 10.19 0.13
CA GLY A 67 4.13 11.05 0.31
C GLY A 67 3.78 11.86 -0.93
#